data_AF-A0A972UC30-F1
#
_entry.id   AF-A0A972UC30-F1
#
_cell.length_a   1.000
_cell.length_b   1.000
_cell.length_c   1.000
_cell.angle_alpha   90.00
_cell.angle_beta   90.00
_cell.angle_gamma   90.00
#
_symmetry.space_group_name_H-M   'P 1'
#
loop_
_entity.id
_entity.type
_entity.pdbx_description
1 polymer ?
#
loop_
_entity_poly.entity_id
_entity_poly.type
_entity_poly.pdbx_seq_one_letter_code
_entity_poly.pdbx_strand_id
1 'polypeptide(L)'
;MLGDVLLISDKHIAAAAVIAERVMTEFQTLLKEHSGHKYIVAISGESGSGKSELSHSLAIRLKKEGVRPKILHTDNYYRVPPSERLASRLA
;
A
#
# COMPACT_ATOMS: atom_id res chain seq x y z
N MET A 1 -8.40 -3.78 5.01
CA MET A 1 -9.03 -2.88 6.00
C MET A 1 -8.87 -3.50 7.38
N LEU A 2 -9.27 -2.80 8.45
CA LEU A 2 -9.16 -3.34 9.80
C LEU A 2 -10.05 -4.59 9.93
N GLY A 3 -9.46 -5.76 10.17
CA GLY A 3 -10.18 -7.03 10.32
C GLY A 3 -10.32 -7.88 9.04
N ASP A 4 -9.87 -7.39 7.88
CA ASP A 4 -9.97 -8.15 6.63
C ASP A 4 -8.94 -9.29 6.54
N VAL A 5 -9.35 -10.39 5.91
CA VAL A 5 -8.44 -11.47 5.45
C VAL A 5 -8.01 -11.18 4.01
N LEU A 6 -6.70 -11.05 3.78
CA LEU A 6 -6.15 -10.77 2.45
C LEU A 6 -5.89 -12.06 1.66
N LEU A 7 -6.42 -12.14 0.44
CA LEU A 7 -6.23 -13.29 -0.46
C LEU A 7 -5.03 -13.07 -1.38
N ILE A 8 -3.84 -13.29 -0.84
CA ILE A 8 -2.59 -13.12 -1.57
C ILE A 8 -2.40 -14.29 -2.54
N SER A 9 -2.00 -13.99 -3.78
CA SER A 9 -1.74 -14.96 -4.85
C SER A 9 -0.44 -14.60 -5.56
N ASP A 10 0.07 -15.50 -6.39
CA ASP A 10 1.38 -15.34 -7.06
C ASP A 10 1.48 -14.08 -7.91
N LYS A 11 0.37 -13.65 -8.54
CA LYS A 11 0.34 -12.38 -9.29
C LYS A 11 0.64 -11.17 -8.39
N HIS A 12 0.19 -11.17 -7.13
CA HIS A 12 0.45 -10.08 -6.19
C HIS A 12 1.93 -10.10 -5.76
N ILE A 13 2.50 -11.28 -5.55
CA ILE A 13 3.91 -11.46 -5.17
C ILE A 13 4.83 -11.04 -6.33
N ALA A 14 4.53 -11.47 -7.54
CA ALA A 14 5.28 -11.13 -8.74
C ALA A 14 5.24 -9.61 -9.01
N ALA A 15 4.06 -9.00 -8.98
CA ALA A 15 3.91 -7.55 -9.13
C ALA A 15 4.67 -6.79 -8.02
N ALA A 16 4.59 -7.26 -6.78
CA ALA A 16 5.32 -6.66 -5.66
C ALA A 16 6.84 -6.72 -5.83
N ALA A 17 7.38 -7.79 -6.42
CA ALA A 17 8.81 -7.91 -6.69
C ALA A 17 9.29 -6.84 -7.69
N VAL A 18 8.57 -6.70 -8.81
CA VAL A 18 8.89 -5.69 -9.84
C VAL A 18 8.79 -4.27 -9.27
N ILE A 19 7.75 -3.98 -8.50
CA ILE A 19 7.57 -2.66 -7.89
C ILE A 19 8.66 -2.40 -6.83
N ALA A 20 9.05 -3.41 -6.05
CA ALA A 20 10.06 -3.25 -5.01
C ALA A 20 11.42 -2.84 -5.58
N GLU A 21 11.83 -3.38 -6.73
CA GLU A 21 13.09 -3.00 -7.39
C GLU A 21 13.12 -1.50 -7.71
N ARG A 22 12.02 -0.98 -8.26
CA ARG A 22 11.87 0.44 -8.56
C ARG A 22 11.86 1.29 -7.29
N VAL A 23 11.05 0.91 -6.30
CA VAL A 23 10.92 1.62 -5.02
C VAL A 23 12.26 1.68 -4.30
N MET A 24 13.02 0.59 -4.25
CA MET A 24 14.33 0.57 -3.58
C MET A 24 15.33 1.48 -4.29
N THR A 25 15.35 1.47 -5.62
CA THR A 25 16.24 2.35 -6.40
C THR A 25 15.96 3.83 -6.11
N GLU A 26 14.68 4.23 -6.19
CA GLU A 26 14.29 5.62 -5.91
C GLU A 26 14.48 6.01 -4.44
N PHE A 27 14.16 5.10 -3.52
CA PHE A 27 14.33 5.33 -2.08
C PHE A 27 15.80 5.55 -1.70
N GLN A 28 16.73 4.76 -2.25
CA GLN A 28 18.16 4.92 -1.98
C GLN A 28 18.70 6.24 -2.54
N THR A 29 18.25 6.66 -3.73
CA THR A 29 18.59 7.97 -4.28
C THR A 29 18.09 9.09 -3.38
N LEU A 30 16.82 9.04 -2.96
CA LEU A 30 16.23 10.03 -2.05
C LEU A 30 17.02 10.14 -0.74
N LEU A 31 17.40 9.01 -0.14
CA LEU A 31 18.13 9.02 1.14
C LEU A 31 19.54 9.59 1.04
N LYS A 32 20.20 9.48 -0.12
CA LYS A 32 21.52 10.09 -0.36
C LYS A 32 21.43 11.62 -0.42
N GLU A 33 20.39 12.15 -1.06
CA GLU A 33 20.19 13.59 -1.23
C GLU A 33 19.56 14.23 0.01
N HIS A 34 18.67 13.49 0.68
CA HIS A 34 17.77 14.01 1.70
C HIS A 34 17.63 13.03 2.87
N SER A 35 18.70 12.89 3.65
CA SER A 35 18.69 12.04 4.85
C SER A 35 17.49 12.38 5.76
N GLY A 36 16.79 11.35 6.23
CA GLY A 36 15.60 11.49 7.10
C GLY A 36 14.26 11.69 6.37
N HIS A 37 14.23 11.84 5.05
CA HIS A 37 12.97 11.93 4.30
C HIS A 37 12.26 10.58 4.22
N LYS A 38 10.92 10.64 4.20
CA LYS A 38 10.06 9.47 4.00
C LYS A 38 9.71 9.34 2.53
N TYR A 39 9.85 8.14 1.99
CA TYR A 39 9.38 7.81 0.66
C TYR A 39 7.97 7.22 0.73
N ILE A 40 7.04 7.77 -0.06
CA ILE A 40 5.62 7.42 -0.02
C ILE A 40 5.21 6.77 -1.34
N VAL A 41 4.65 5.56 -1.26
CA VAL A 41 4.08 4.85 -2.41
C VAL A 41 2.56 4.90 -2.31
N ALA A 42 1.92 5.48 -3.32
CA ALA A 42 0.46 5.45 -3.46
C ALA A 42 0.04 4.32 -4.40
N ILE A 43 -0.80 3.41 -3.93
CA ILE A 43 -1.37 2.31 -4.72
C ILE A 43 -2.84 2.63 -4.97
N SER A 44 -3.18 2.90 -6.24
CA SER A 44 -4.56 3.22 -6.67
C SER A 44 -5.12 2.15 -7.60
N GLY A 45 -6.42 2.24 -7.91
CA GLY A 45 -7.14 1.28 -8.74
C GLY A 45 -8.56 1.03 -8.25
N GLU A 46 -9.37 0.39 -9.10
CA GLU A 46 -10.78 0.09 -8.83
C GLU A 46 -10.98 -0.82 -7.62
N SER A 47 -12.19 -0.81 -7.04
CA SER A 47 -12.53 -1.73 -5.95
C SER A 47 -12.36 -3.18 -6.41
N GLY A 48 -11.76 -4.03 -5.57
CA GLY A 48 -11.47 -5.43 -5.91
C GLY A 48 -10.26 -5.67 -6.82
N SER A 49 -9.51 -4.64 -7.23
CA SER A 49 -8.34 -4.81 -8.11
C SER A 49 -7.09 -5.42 -7.45
N GLY A 50 -7.14 -5.79 -6.16
CA GLY A 50 -6.02 -6.38 -5.44
C GLY A 50 -5.05 -5.39 -4.77
N LYS A 51 -5.46 -4.13 -4.58
CA LYS A 51 -4.60 -3.07 -3.98
C LYS A 51 -4.08 -3.44 -2.60
N SER A 52 -4.93 -4.01 -1.75
CA SER A 52 -4.59 -4.35 -0.36
C SER A 52 -3.59 -5.50 -0.32
N GLU A 53 -3.81 -6.51 -1.13
CA GLU A 53 -2.96 -7.69 -1.31
C GLU A 53 -1.59 -7.28 -1.88
N LEU A 54 -1.59 -6.41 -2.90
CA LEU A 54 -0.36 -5.88 -3.48
C LEU A 54 0.42 -5.05 -2.46
N SER A 55 -0.25 -4.14 -1.72
CA SER A 55 0.38 -3.32 -0.68
C SER A 55 1.03 -4.19 0.40
N HIS A 56 0.36 -5.26 0.80
CA HIS A 56 0.88 -6.20 1.79
C HIS A 56 2.08 -6.98 1.25
N SER A 57 1.98 -7.50 0.03
CA SER A 57 3.04 -8.25 -0.65
C SER A 57 4.29 -7.39 -0.85
N LEU A 58 4.11 -6.13 -1.28
CA LEU A 58 5.17 -5.14 -1.41
C LEU A 58 5.84 -4.85 -0.07
N ALA A 59 5.05 -4.67 1.00
CA ALA A 59 5.61 -4.43 2.33
C ALA A 59 6.45 -5.61 2.84
N ILE A 60 6.03 -6.85 2.59
CA ILE A 60 6.83 -8.04 2.91
C ILE A 60 8.12 -8.04 2.10
N ARG A 61 8.07 -7.75 0.80
CA ARG A 61 9.26 -7.72 -0.05
C ARG A 61 10.25 -6.66 0.43
N LEU A 62 9.80 -5.43 0.65
CA LEU A 62 10.64 -4.34 1.14
C LEU A 62 11.26 -4.63 2.52
N LYS A 63 10.56 -5.36 3.40
CA LYS A 63 11.13 -5.85 4.67
C LYS A 63 12.31 -6.79 4.48
N LYS A 64 12.28 -7.64 3.45
CA LYS A 64 13.42 -8.52 3.12
C LYS A 64 14.63 -7.72 2.63
N GLU A 65 14.41 -6.56 2.01
CA GLU A 65 15.44 -5.62 1.57
C GLU A 65 15.91 -4.67 2.71
N GLY A 66 15.50 -4.91 3.96
CA GLY A 66 15.91 -4.13 5.13
C GLY A 66 15.09 -2.87 5.42
N VAL A 67 14.05 -2.58 4.63
CA VAL A 67 13.18 -1.40 4.82
C VAL A 67 11.94 -1.75 5.61
N ARG A 68 11.51 -0.88 6.53
CA ARG A 68 10.30 -1.10 7.35
C ARG A 68 9.15 -0.18 6.91
N PRO A 69 8.35 -0.57 5.89
CA PRO A 69 7.21 0.21 5.46
C PRO A 69 6.05 0.11 6.45
N LYS A 70 5.28 1.20 6.55
CA LYS A 70 3.97 1.24 7.22
C LYS A 70 2.89 1.35 6.16
N ILE A 71 2.01 0.36 6.10
CA ILE A 71 0.84 0.39 5.22
C ILE A 71 -0.24 1.26 5.87
N LEU A 72 -0.83 2.16 5.09
CA LEU A 72 -1.99 2.96 5.46
C LEU A 72 -3.13 2.63 4.49
N HIS A 73 -4.11 1.84 4.95
CA HIS A 73 -5.34 1.64 4.20
C HIS A 73 -6.24 2.85 4.42
N THR A 74 -6.38 3.70 3.40
CA THR A 74 -7.18 4.93 3.46
C THR A 74 -8.63 4.67 3.83
N ASP A 75 -9.16 3.49 3.47
CA ASP A 75 -10.51 3.06 3.82
C ASP A 75 -10.77 2.98 5.34
N ASN A 76 -9.73 2.83 6.16
CA ASN A 76 -9.83 2.79 7.61
C ASN A 76 -10.03 4.17 8.25
N TYR A 77 -9.87 5.27 7.49
CA TYR A 77 -9.85 6.64 8.03
C TYR A 77 -11.07 7.47 7.61
N TYR A 78 -12.07 6.86 6.97
CA TYR A 78 -13.33 7.56 6.71
C TYR A 78 -14.10 7.79 8.01
N ARG A 79 -14.63 9.01 8.16
CA ARG A 79 -15.53 9.36 9.28
C ARG A 79 -16.83 8.54 9.25
N VAL A 80 -17.35 8.29 8.05
CA VAL A 80 -18.64 7.61 7.84
C VAL A 80 -18.38 6.18 7.40
N PRO A 81 -18.99 5.17 8.07
CA PRO A 81 -18.86 3.77 7.69
C PRO A 81 -19.28 3.50 6.24
N PRO A 82 -18.68 2.51 5.55
CA PRO A 82 -19.00 2.18 4.17
C PRO A 82 -20.50 2.07 3.84
N SER A 83 -21.27 1.44 4.71
CA SER A 83 -22.72 1.23 4.59
C SER A 83 -23.53 2.53 4.60
N GLU A 84 -23.03 3.58 5.24
CA GLU A 84 -23.74 4.84 5.45
C GLU A 84 -23.28 5.94 4.48
N ARG A 85 -22.19 5.73 3.74
CA ARG A 85 -21.57 6.76 2.89
C ARG A 85 -22.50 7.31 1.82
N LEU A 86 -23.35 6.48 1.22
CA LEU A 86 -24.29 6.94 0.19
C LEU A 86 -25.34 7.87 0.80
N ALA A 87 -25.98 7.45 1.89
CA ALA A 87 -26.98 8.26 2.60
C ALA A 87 -26.38 9.59 3.06
N SER A 88 -25.16 9.58 3.63
CA SER A 88 -24.47 10.79 4.08
C SER A 88 -24.11 11.77 2.95
N ARG A 89 -24.04 11.33 1.70
CA ARG A 89 -23.76 12.20 0.54
C ARG A 89 -25.02 12.87 -0.01
N LEU A 90 -26.19 12.28 0.27
CA LEU A 90 -27.48 12.72 -0.25
C LEU A 90 -28.26 13.61 0.74
N ALA A 91 -27.86 13.61 2.01
CA ALA A 91 -28.38 14.48 3.08
C ALA A 91 -27.64 15.82 3.11
#